data_AF-A0A0Q8QTW3-F1
#
_entry.id   AF-A0A0Q8QTW3-F1
#
_cell.length_a   1.000
_cell.length_b   1.000
_cell.length_c   1.000
_cell.angle_alpha   90.00
_cell.angle_beta   90.00
_cell.angle_gamma   90.00
#
_symmetry.space_group_name_H-M   'P 1'
#
loop_
_entity.id
_entity.type
_entity.pdbx_description
1 polymer ?
#
loop_
_entity_poly.entity_id
_entity_poly.type
_entity_poly.pdbx_seq_one_letter_code
_entity_poly.pdbx_strand_id
1 'polypeptide(L)'
;MKMATTYAILALIATIANIAAQDILLRCYQGAFAVLLSVIAGTGLGLVVKYILDKRYIFNFRARDAAHDRQTFVIYTAMGLLTTVIFWGSEFIFHFLFASKEMRYLGGIIGLTIGYVAKYHLDKHFVFRKDGK
;
A
#
# COMPACT_ATOMS: atom_id res chain seq x y z
N MET A 1 0.86 10.70 19.86
CA MET A 1 0.00 9.50 19.87
C MET A 1 -1.14 9.51 18.84
N LYS A 2 -1.66 10.65 18.35
CA LYS A 2 -2.77 10.67 17.36
C LYS A 2 -2.44 10.05 15.98
N MET A 3 -1.24 10.30 15.44
CA MET A 3 -0.90 9.93 14.06
C MET A 3 -0.83 8.42 13.80
N ALA A 4 -0.15 7.65 14.66
CA ALA A 4 0.01 6.20 14.45
C ALA A 4 -1.34 5.46 14.54
N THR A 5 -2.18 5.82 15.52
CA THR A 5 -3.53 5.25 15.67
C THR A 5 -4.41 5.59 14.48
N THR A 6 -4.40 6.84 14.00
CA THR A 6 -5.11 7.20 12.78
C THR A 6 -4.60 6.39 11.59
N TYR A 7 -3.28 6.28 11.41
CA TYR A 7 -2.69 5.48 10.34
C TYR A 7 -3.16 4.03 10.37
N ALA A 8 -3.18 3.41 11.55
CA ALA A 8 -3.63 2.05 11.76
C ALA A 8 -5.12 1.88 11.43
N ILE A 9 -5.98 2.81 11.85
CA ILE A 9 -7.42 2.77 11.54
C ILE A 9 -7.65 2.90 10.03
N LEU A 10 -7.00 3.85 9.37
CA LEU A 10 -7.16 4.04 7.92
C LEU A 10 -6.63 2.83 7.14
N ALA A 11 -5.52 2.23 7.59
CA ALA A 11 -5.01 0.99 7.03
C ALA A 11 -6.01 -0.16 7.21
N LEU A 12 -6.61 -0.30 8.40
CA LEU A 12 -7.63 -1.31 8.66
C LEU A 12 -8.85 -1.15 7.75
N ILE A 13 -9.33 0.08 7.54
CA ILE A 13 -10.45 0.34 6.61
C ILE A 13 -10.09 -0.09 5.18
N ALA A 14 -8.90 0.25 4.70
CA ALA A 14 -8.44 -0.16 3.37
C ALA A 14 -8.28 -1.69 3.26
N THR A 15 -7.81 -2.36 4.31
CA THR A 15 -7.73 -3.82 4.39
C THR A 15 -9.10 -4.47 4.33
N ILE A 16 -10.09 -3.94 5.07
CA ILE A 16 -11.47 -4.43 5.02
C ILE A 16 -12.04 -4.27 3.60
N ALA A 17 -11.85 -3.11 2.97
CA ALA A 17 -12.32 -2.87 1.61
C ALA A 17 -11.67 -3.84 0.60
N ASN A 18 -10.36 -4.10 0.75
CA ASN A 18 -9.63 -5.07 -0.07
C ASN A 18 -10.25 -6.47 0.07
N ILE A 19 -10.37 -6.99 1.31
CA ILE A 19 -10.91 -8.33 1.58
C ILE A 19 -12.36 -8.44 1.10
N ALA A 20 -13.19 -7.43 1.32
CA ALA A 20 -14.57 -7.42 0.85
C ALA A 20 -14.68 -7.52 -0.68
N ALA A 21 -13.82 -6.82 -1.42
CA ALA A 21 -13.76 -6.95 -2.87
C ALA A 21 -13.29 -8.34 -3.31
N GLN A 22 -12.33 -8.94 -2.61
CA GLN A 22 -11.91 -10.32 -2.92
C GLN A 22 -13.06 -11.31 -2.70
N ASP A 23 -13.73 -11.23 -1.55
CA ASP A 23 -14.85 -12.10 -1.19
C ASP A 23 -16.04 -11.97 -2.16
N ILE A 24 -16.44 -10.74 -2.49
CA ILE A 24 -17.51 -10.48 -3.47
C ILE A 24 -17.14 -11.09 -4.84
N LEU A 25 -15.91 -10.89 -5.32
CA LEU A 25 -15.51 -11.42 -6.62
C LEU A 25 -15.53 -12.96 -6.64
N LEU A 26 -15.04 -13.60 -5.58
CA LEU A 26 -15.04 -15.06 -5.46
C LEU A 26 -16.46 -15.65 -5.39
N ARG A 27 -17.44 -14.90 -4.87
CA ARG A 27 -18.86 -15.29 -4.90
C ARG A 27 -19.48 -15.13 -6.28
N CYS A 28 -19.07 -14.12 -7.04
CA CYS A 28 -19.62 -13.83 -8.36
C CYS A 28 -18.95 -14.62 -9.50
N TYR A 29 -17.71 -15.07 -9.31
CA TYR A 29 -16.92 -15.72 -10.36
C TYR A 29 -16.10 -16.90 -9.81
N GLN A 30 -16.34 -18.09 -10.36
CA GLN A 30 -15.69 -19.36 -9.95
C GLN A 30 -14.84 -19.98 -11.07
N GLY A 31 -14.41 -19.17 -12.06
CA GLY A 31 -13.57 -19.66 -13.16
C GLY A 31 -12.10 -19.86 -12.76
N ALA A 32 -11.29 -20.36 -13.69
CA ALA A 32 -9.87 -20.68 -13.46
C ALA A 32 -9.03 -19.50 -12.92
N PHE A 33 -9.44 -18.27 -13.22
CA PHE A 33 -8.75 -17.06 -12.77
C PHE A 33 -9.36 -16.41 -11.53
N ALA A 34 -10.29 -17.07 -10.83
CA ALA A 34 -11.06 -16.44 -9.76
C ALA A 34 -10.20 -15.84 -8.65
N VAL A 35 -9.20 -16.56 -8.18
CA VAL A 35 -8.27 -16.08 -7.15
C VAL A 35 -7.39 -14.94 -7.67
N LEU A 36 -6.89 -15.02 -8.91
CA LEU A 36 -6.07 -13.96 -9.47
C LEU A 36 -6.87 -12.66 -9.62
N LEU A 37 -8.06 -12.74 -10.20
CA LEU A 37 -8.94 -11.59 -10.38
C LEU A 37 -9.40 -11.00 -9.05
N SER A 38 -9.67 -11.84 -8.04
CA SER A 38 -10.05 -11.37 -6.71
C SER A 38 -8.91 -10.55 -6.09
N VAL A 39 -7.68 -11.06 -6.11
CA VAL A 39 -6.50 -10.34 -5.59
C VAL A 39 -6.28 -9.02 -6.33
N ILE A 40 -6.42 -8.99 -7.66
CA ILE A 40 -6.30 -7.76 -8.45
C ILE A 40 -7.38 -6.75 -8.04
N ALA A 41 -8.65 -7.17 -7.96
CA ALA A 41 -9.77 -6.32 -7.58
C ALA A 41 -9.62 -5.79 -6.14
N GLY A 42 -9.29 -6.67 -5.19
CA GLY A 42 -9.04 -6.31 -3.80
C GLY A 42 -7.90 -5.32 -3.66
N THR A 43 -6.79 -5.55 -4.34
CA THR A 43 -5.62 -4.65 -4.34
C THR A 43 -5.98 -3.30 -4.93
N GLY A 44 -6.65 -3.27 -6.09
CA GLY A 44 -7.09 -2.03 -6.73
C GLY A 44 -8.00 -1.22 -5.82
N LEU A 45 -9.06 -1.84 -5.28
CA LEU A 45 -9.99 -1.14 -4.39
C LEU A 45 -9.31 -0.68 -3.09
N GLY A 46 -8.51 -1.53 -2.47
CA GLY A 46 -7.76 -1.20 -1.27
C GLY A 46 -6.82 -0.02 -1.47
N LEU A 47 -6.10 0.04 -2.59
CA LEU A 47 -5.22 1.16 -2.94
C LEU A 47 -6.00 2.46 -3.15
N VAL A 48 -7.13 2.43 -3.86
CA VAL A 48 -7.98 3.61 -4.07
C VAL A 48 -8.50 4.14 -2.74
N VAL A 49 -9.03 3.26 -1.89
CA VAL A 49 -9.53 3.63 -0.56
C VAL A 49 -8.39 4.22 0.29
N LYS A 50 -7.23 3.55 0.34
CA LYS A 50 -6.09 4.03 1.12
C LYS A 50 -5.61 5.40 0.62
N TYR A 51 -5.53 5.59 -0.69
CA TYR A 51 -5.14 6.87 -1.29
C TYR A 51 -6.07 8.01 -0.85
N ILE A 52 -7.39 7.81 -0.96
CA ILE A 52 -8.39 8.82 -0.58
C ILE A 52 -8.26 9.17 0.91
N LEU A 53 -8.10 8.14 1.76
CA LEU A 53 -7.98 8.32 3.21
C LEU A 53 -6.68 9.04 3.58
N ASP A 54 -5.54 8.64 3.03
CA ASP A 54 -4.25 9.27 3.32
C ASP A 54 -4.21 10.71 2.85
N LYS A 55 -4.69 10.95 1.62
CA LYS A 55 -4.80 12.29 1.03
C LYS A 55 -5.58 13.22 1.96
N ARG A 56 -6.71 12.77 2.48
CA ARG A 56 -7.62 13.60 3.29
C ARG A 56 -7.18 13.73 4.75
N TYR A 57 -6.84 12.63 5.41
CA TYR A 57 -6.71 12.57 6.87
C TYR A 57 -5.27 12.59 7.38
N ILE A 58 -4.30 12.14 6.57
CA ILE A 58 -2.89 12.13 6.96
C ILE A 58 -2.17 13.37 6.42
N PHE A 59 -2.27 13.60 5.11
CA PHE A 59 -1.49 14.63 4.43
C PHE A 59 -2.26 15.94 4.22
N ASN A 60 -3.58 15.92 4.39
CA ASN A 60 -4.47 17.06 4.15
C ASN A 60 -4.17 17.76 2.80
N PHE A 61 -4.00 16.94 1.76
CA PHE A 61 -3.64 17.38 0.42
C PHE A 61 -4.89 17.64 -0.41
N ARG A 62 -4.89 18.74 -1.15
CA ARG A 62 -5.95 19.09 -2.10
C ARG A 62 -5.36 19.11 -3.50
N ALA A 63 -5.85 18.22 -4.35
CA ALA A 63 -5.55 18.27 -5.77
C ALA A 63 -6.17 19.54 -6.40
N ARG A 64 -5.53 20.05 -7.45
CA ARG A 64 -5.97 21.26 -8.17
C ARG A 64 -7.19 20.97 -9.04
N ASP A 65 -7.18 19.80 -9.67
CA ASP A 65 -8.21 19.29 -10.58
C ASP A 65 -8.12 17.76 -10.65
N ALA A 66 -9.02 17.14 -11.43
CA ALA A 66 -9.08 15.69 -11.60
C ALA A 66 -7.85 15.10 -12.34
N ALA A 67 -7.19 15.86 -13.22
CA ALA A 67 -6.00 15.40 -13.90
C ALA A 67 -4.82 15.33 -12.92
N HIS A 68 -4.64 16.36 -12.09
CA HIS A 68 -3.66 16.37 -11.02
C HIS A 68 -3.92 15.23 -10.03
N ASP A 69 -5.15 15.01 -9.59
CA ASP A 69 -5.46 13.93 -8.61
C ASP A 69 -5.14 12.54 -9.17
N ARG A 70 -5.39 12.30 -10.46
CA ARG A 70 -5.01 11.05 -11.14
C ARG A 70 -3.49 10.88 -11.20
N GLN A 71 -2.75 11.93 -11.55
CA GLN A 71 -1.29 11.89 -11.57
C GLN A 71 -0.73 11.62 -10.17
N THR A 72 -1.26 12.27 -9.15
CA THR A 72 -0.88 12.04 -7.74
C THR A 72 -1.16 10.59 -7.33
N PHE A 73 -2.29 10.01 -7.72
CA PHE A 73 -2.59 8.59 -7.47
C PHE A 73 -1.61 7.63 -8.15
N VAL A 74 -1.17 7.93 -9.38
CA VAL A 74 -0.15 7.13 -10.08
C VAL A 74 1.18 7.15 -9.33
N ILE A 75 1.64 8.33 -8.90
CA ILE A 75 2.88 8.46 -8.11
C ILE A 75 2.72 7.75 -6.76
N TYR A 76 1.57 7.90 -6.08
CA TYR A 76 1.27 7.21 -4.83
C TYR A 76 1.38 5.69 -4.96
N THR A 77 0.81 5.15 -6.03
CA THR A 77 0.86 3.72 -6.34
C THR A 77 2.29 3.27 -6.64
N ALA A 78 3.05 4.05 -7.41
CA ALA A 78 4.44 3.77 -7.70
C ALA A 78 5.30 3.72 -6.43
N MET A 79 5.09 4.65 -5.48
CA MET A 79 5.77 4.61 -4.18
C MET A 79 5.41 3.34 -3.39
N GLY A 80 4.16 2.88 -3.48
CA GLY A 80 3.72 1.62 -2.88
C GLY A 80 4.49 0.42 -3.44
N LEU A 81 4.53 0.29 -4.77
CA LEU A 81 5.26 -0.78 -5.45
C LEU A 81 6.75 -0.77 -5.11
N LEU A 82 7.39 0.41 -5.07
CA LEU A 82 8.78 0.55 -4.66
C LEU A 82 9.01 -0.01 -3.25
N THR A 83 8.14 0.33 -2.29
CA THR A 83 8.28 -0.17 -0.92
C THR A 83 7.99 -1.67 -0.79
N THR A 84 7.11 -2.23 -1.64
CA THR A 84 6.91 -3.68 -1.72
C THR A 84 8.17 -4.39 -2.22
N VAL A 85 8.87 -3.82 -3.20
CA VAL A 85 10.16 -4.35 -3.67
C VAL A 85 11.21 -4.33 -2.55
N ILE A 86 11.24 -3.29 -1.71
CA ILE A 86 12.13 -3.24 -0.53
C ILE A 86 11.81 -4.39 0.43
N PHE A 87 10.52 -4.61 0.71
CA PHE A 87 10.08 -5.71 1.56
C PHE A 87 10.51 -7.07 1.02
N TRP A 88 10.13 -7.40 -0.22
CA TRP A 88 10.47 -8.68 -0.85
C TRP A 88 11.97 -8.86 -1.04
N GLY A 89 12.68 -7.79 -1.42
CA GLY A 89 14.14 -7.83 -1.56
C GLY A 89 14.83 -8.21 -0.26
N SER A 90 14.43 -7.60 0.86
CA SER A 90 14.95 -7.96 2.19
C SER A 90 14.61 -9.41 2.57
N GLU A 91 13.36 -9.83 2.35
CA GLU A 91 12.93 -11.21 2.61
C GLU A 91 13.73 -12.24 1.80
N PHE A 92 13.92 -12.01 0.50
CA PHE A 92 14.64 -12.91 -0.40
C PHE A 92 16.14 -12.91 -0.17
N ILE A 93 16.76 -11.75 0.13
CA ILE A 93 18.19 -11.68 0.47
C ILE A 93 18.46 -12.52 1.72
N PHE A 94 17.64 -12.39 2.77
CA PHE A 94 17.81 -13.20 3.98
C PHE A 94 17.55 -14.68 3.71
N HIS A 95 16.53 -15.00 2.90
CA HIS A 95 16.30 -16.38 2.51
C HIS A 95 17.51 -16.98 1.78
N PHE A 96 18.10 -16.23 0.85
CA PHE A 96 19.26 -16.67 0.06
C PHE A 96 20.52 -16.84 0.91
N LEU A 97 20.80 -15.90 1.83
CA LEU A 97 22.01 -15.92 2.65
C LEU A 97 21.99 -16.99 3.74
N PHE A 98 20.82 -17.30 4.30
CA PHE A 98 20.71 -18.15 5.50
C PHE A 98 19.98 -19.47 5.25
N ALA A 99 19.25 -19.60 4.13
CA ALA A 99 18.48 -20.79 3.76
C ALA A 99 17.49 -21.29 4.85
N SER A 100 17.10 -20.43 5.80
CA SER A 100 16.16 -20.78 6.87
C SER A 100 14.88 -19.95 6.82
N LYS A 101 13.80 -20.53 7.36
CA LYS A 101 12.47 -19.91 7.38
C LYS A 101 12.45 -18.73 8.35
N GLU A 102 13.12 -18.87 9.49
CA GLU A 102 13.21 -17.88 10.55
C GLU A 102 13.93 -16.63 10.04
N MET A 103 15.06 -16.81 9.34
CA MET A 103 15.81 -15.69 8.79
C MET A 103 15.07 -15.03 7.63
N ARG A 104 14.39 -15.80 6.78
CA ARG A 104 13.49 -15.22 5.76
C ARG A 104 12.47 -14.28 6.40
N TYR A 105 11.77 -14.73 7.44
CA TYR A 105 10.78 -13.89 8.12
C TYR A 105 11.41 -12.70 8.86
N LEU A 106 12.59 -12.85 9.44
CA LEU A 106 13.33 -11.73 10.02
C LEU A 106 13.65 -10.67 8.95
N GLY A 107 14.13 -11.10 7.78
CA GLY A 107 14.35 -10.23 6.63
C GLY A 107 13.07 -9.55 6.18
N GLY A 108 11.95 -10.27 6.16
CA GLY A 108 10.62 -9.71 5.88
C GLY A 108 10.18 -8.64 6.88
N ILE A 109 10.37 -8.87 8.18
CA ILE A 109 10.06 -7.89 9.23
C ILE A 109 10.89 -6.62 9.04
N ILE A 110 12.21 -6.75 8.86
CA ILE A 110 13.12 -5.63 8.61
C ILE A 110 12.68 -4.87 7.35
N GLY A 111 12.40 -5.59 6.26
CA GLY A 111 11.95 -5.04 4.99
C GLY A 111 10.64 -4.26 5.12
N LEU A 112 9.66 -4.79 5.87
CA LEU A 112 8.40 -4.10 6.17
C LEU A 112 8.63 -2.85 7.00
N THR A 113 9.47 -2.90 8.04
CA THR A 113 9.79 -1.73 8.86
C THR A 113 10.40 -0.62 8.02
N ILE A 114 11.42 -0.94 7.21
CA ILE A 114 12.04 0.02 6.29
C ILE A 114 11.01 0.52 5.28
N GLY A 115 10.22 -0.38 4.70
CA GLY A 115 9.18 -0.06 3.72
C GLY A 115 8.15 0.93 4.26
N TYR A 116 7.66 0.76 5.48
CA TYR A 116 6.71 1.68 6.11
C TYR A 116 7.31 3.06 6.37
N VAL A 117 8.54 3.12 6.91
CA VAL A 117 9.25 4.38 7.15
C VAL A 117 9.49 5.10 5.83
N ALA A 118 10.06 4.39 4.84
CA ALA A 118 10.30 4.90 3.50
C ALA A 118 8.99 5.40 2.87
N LYS A 119 7.90 4.62 2.94
CA LYS A 119 6.60 5.00 2.36
C LYS A 119 6.11 6.34 2.90
N TYR A 120 6.16 6.55 4.21
CA TYR A 120 5.74 7.81 4.82
C TYR A 120 6.56 8.99 4.29
N HIS A 121 7.88 8.85 4.23
CA HIS A 121 8.76 9.91 3.73
C HIS A 121 8.58 10.14 2.24
N LEU A 122 8.46 9.09 1.43
CA LEU A 122 8.22 9.16 -0.01
C LEU A 122 6.89 9.86 -0.31
N ASP A 123 5.82 9.48 0.37
CA ASP A 123 4.50 10.08 0.17
C ASP A 123 4.51 11.56 0.56
N LYS A 124 5.16 11.90 1.68
CA LYS A 124 5.28 13.29 2.13
C LYS A 124 6.04 14.17 1.13
N HIS A 125 7.08 13.64 0.50
CA HIS A 125 8.00 14.44 -0.32
C HIS A 125 7.72 14.37 -1.83
N PHE A 126 7.11 13.31 -2.34
CA PHE A 126 6.90 13.11 -3.77
C PHE A 126 5.43 13.09 -4.17
N VAL A 127 4.54 12.59 -3.31
CA VAL A 127 3.11 12.45 -3.62
C VAL A 127 2.32 13.66 -3.17
N PHE A 128 2.37 13.96 -1.87
CA PHE A 128 1.55 14.99 -1.23
C PHE A 128 2.37 16.23 -0.90
N ARG A 129 3.18 16.68 -1.87
CA ARG A 129 3.91 17.94 -1.75
C ARG A 129 2.91 19.07 -1.57
N LYS A 130 3.06 19.86 -0.51
CA LYS A 130 2.34 21.13 -0.45
C LYS A 130 2.95 22.02 -1.53
N ASP A 131 2.15 22.36 -2.54
CA ASP A 131 2.51 23.43 -3.46
C ASP A 131 2.84 24.66 -2.60
N GLY A 132 4.09 25.13 -2.68
CA GLY A 132 4.47 26.38 -2.04
C GLY A 132 3.54 27.46 -2.56
N LYS A 133 2.86 28.16 -1.64
CA LYS A 133 2.30 29.47 -1.97
C LYS A 133 3.41 30.40 -2.40
#